data_AF-A0A1A8N9Q1-F1
#
_entry.id   AF-A0A1A8N9Q1-F1
#
_cell.length_a   1.000
_cell.length_b   1.000
_cell.length_c   1.000
_cell.angle_alpha   90.00
_cell.angle_beta   90.00
_cell.angle_gamma   90.00
#
_symmetry.space_group_name_H-M   'P 1'
#
loop_
_entity.id
_entity.type
_entity.pdbx_description
1 polymer ?
#
loop_
_entity_poly.entity_id
_entity_poly.type
_entity_poly.pdbx_seq_one_letter_code
_entity_poly.pdbx_strand_id
1 'polypeptide(L)'
;VNSQVFSDLYKDLMDYYAGNSANLEEVLSDFWTKLLERIFYQTNKQSSIGEDYLECVSKQMETLRPFGDAPHKMAAQVTRTFVAARSFIQGLSSSVNVVRIVGQVKLNQVCAKAIMKMTYCARCETMSSAMPCSNYCINVMKG
;
A
#
# COMPACT_ATOMS: atom_id res chain seq x y z
N VAL A 1 7.34 30.10 -10.23
CA VAL A 1 8.32 29.51 -11.18
C VAL A 1 8.68 28.07 -10.84
N ASN A 2 8.77 27.68 -9.55
CA ASN A 2 9.13 26.30 -9.18
C ASN A 2 7.93 25.36 -8.99
N SER A 3 6.69 25.82 -9.22
CA SER A 3 5.45 25.05 -8.99
C SER A 3 5.39 23.74 -9.76
N GLN A 4 6.01 23.67 -10.94
CA GLN A 4 6.05 22.43 -11.73
C GLN A 4 6.79 21.31 -10.98
N VAL A 5 7.92 21.60 -10.34
CA VAL A 5 8.73 20.61 -9.59
C VAL A 5 7.92 20.00 -8.45
N PHE A 6 7.10 20.80 -7.77
CA PHE A 6 6.18 20.29 -6.75
C PHE A 6 5.04 19.48 -7.36
N SER A 7 4.45 19.94 -8.47
CA SER A 7 3.38 19.20 -9.14
C SER A 7 3.83 17.81 -9.60
N ASP A 8 5.04 17.71 -10.13
CA ASP A 8 5.63 16.44 -10.57
C ASP A 8 5.84 15.50 -9.37
N LEU A 9 6.38 16.01 -8.25
CA LEU A 9 6.50 15.25 -7.00
C LEU A 9 5.14 14.70 -6.52
N TYR A 10 4.09 15.54 -6.49
CA TYR A 10 2.76 15.07 -6.07
C TYR A 10 2.22 13.99 -6.99
N LYS A 11 2.48 14.09 -8.30
CA LYS A 11 2.11 13.06 -9.27
C LYS A 11 2.84 11.75 -8.97
N ASP A 12 4.15 11.79 -8.77
CA ASP A 12 4.95 10.60 -8.47
C ASP A 12 4.50 9.91 -7.16
N LEU A 13 4.15 10.70 -6.13
CA LEU A 13 3.59 10.18 -4.88
C LEU A 13 2.22 9.52 -5.08
N MET A 14 1.35 10.10 -5.90
CA MET A 14 0.04 9.53 -6.23
C MET A 14 0.18 8.24 -7.06
N ASP A 15 1.12 8.20 -8.00
CA ASP A 15 1.42 7.03 -8.81
C ASP A 15 1.98 5.88 -7.94
N TYR A 16 2.87 6.18 -6.99
CA TYR A 16 3.33 5.21 -6.00
C TYR A 16 2.17 4.64 -5.18
N TYR A 17 1.28 5.52 -4.69
CA TYR A 17 0.11 5.12 -3.92
C TYR A 17 -0.86 4.24 -4.74
N ALA A 18 -1.03 4.53 -6.02
CA ALA A 18 -1.87 3.76 -6.94
C ALA A 18 -1.34 2.35 -7.24
N GLY A 19 -0.07 2.06 -6.91
CA GLY A 19 0.52 0.73 -7.07
C GLY A 19 1.72 0.65 -8.00
N ASN A 20 2.17 1.77 -8.59
CA ASN A 20 3.37 1.75 -9.41
C ASN A 20 4.62 1.49 -8.55
N SER A 21 5.55 0.69 -9.06
CA SER A 21 6.82 0.40 -8.38
C SER A 21 7.80 1.54 -8.60
N ALA A 22 7.62 2.63 -7.85
CA ALA A 22 8.59 3.71 -7.77
C ALA A 22 9.42 3.58 -6.49
N ASN A 23 10.71 3.90 -6.57
CA ASN A 23 11.54 4.07 -5.39
C ASN A 23 11.29 5.47 -4.81
N LEU A 24 10.58 5.56 -3.68
CA LEU A 24 10.25 6.84 -3.05
C LEU A 24 11.48 7.64 -2.63
N GLU A 25 12.58 6.97 -2.25
CA GLU A 25 13.82 7.66 -1.89
C GLU A 25 14.44 8.34 -3.10
N GLU A 26 14.42 7.67 -4.26
CA GLU A 26 14.89 8.21 -5.53
C GLU A 26 14.01 9.39 -5.99
N VAL A 27 12.69 9.24 -5.98
CA VAL A 27 11.73 10.32 -6.33
C VAL A 27 11.98 11.57 -5.48
N LEU A 28 12.18 11.41 -4.18
CA LEU A 28 12.43 12.52 -3.27
C LEU A 28 13.80 13.13 -3.49
N SER A 29 14.84 12.32 -3.71
CA SER A 29 16.18 12.78 -4.06
C SER A 29 16.19 13.62 -5.35
N ASP A 30 15.50 13.14 -6.39
CA ASP A 30 15.30 13.81 -7.66
C ASP A 30 14.60 15.17 -7.50
N PHE A 31 13.54 15.20 -6.69
CA PHE A 31 12.82 16.43 -6.38
C PHE A 31 13.74 17.49 -5.78
N TRP A 32 14.55 17.12 -4.77
CA TRP A 32 15.46 18.07 -4.10
C TRP A 32 16.59 18.53 -5.03
N THR A 33 17.11 17.63 -5.86
CA THR A 33 18.12 17.93 -6.87
C THR A 33 17.60 18.94 -7.89
N LYS A 34 16.44 18.66 -8.51
CA LYS A 34 15.79 19.56 -9.48
C LYS A 34 15.43 20.90 -8.86
N LEU A 35 15.00 20.91 -7.59
CA LEU A 35 14.69 22.14 -6.87
C LEU A 35 15.96 22.97 -6.61
N LEU A 36 17.07 22.35 -6.23
CA LEU A 36 18.36 23.02 -6.02
C LEU A 36 18.84 23.70 -7.30
N GLU A 37 18.90 22.96 -8.40
CA GLU A 37 19.36 23.47 -9.69
C GLU A 37 18.52 24.67 -10.16
N ARG A 38 17.19 24.57 -10.04
CA ARG A 38 16.25 25.65 -10.38
C ARG A 38 16.47 26.90 -9.54
N ILE A 39 16.62 26.75 -8.22
CA ILE A 39 16.86 27.88 -7.30
C ILE A 39 18.24 28.49 -7.57
N PHE A 40 19.27 27.66 -7.70
CA PHE A 40 20.63 28.11 -7.93
C PHE A 40 20.77 28.90 -9.23
N TYR A 41 20.19 28.39 -10.32
CA TYR A 41 20.16 29.09 -11.61
C TYR A 41 19.39 30.42 -11.54
N GLN A 42 18.26 30.47 -10.81
CA GLN A 42 17.47 31.69 -10.66
C GLN A 42 18.15 32.78 -9.82
N THR A 43 18.94 32.39 -8.82
CA THR A 43 19.68 33.34 -7.97
C THR A 43 20.93 33.88 -8.68
N ASN A 44 21.55 33.09 -9.55
CA ASN A 44 22.84 33.43 -10.18
C ASN A 44 22.71 33.78 -11.67
N LYS A 45 21.58 34.38 -12.08
CA LYS A 45 21.25 34.70 -13.49
C LYS A 45 22.28 35.56 -14.24
N GLN A 46 23.22 36.20 -13.55
CA GLN A 46 24.28 37.02 -14.16
C GLN A 46 25.47 36.20 -14.65
N SER A 47 25.59 34.94 -14.23
CA SER A 47 26.65 34.02 -14.65
C SER A 47 26.12 33.06 -15.72
N SER A 48 26.89 32.80 -16.78
CA SER A 48 26.58 31.74 -17.73
C SER A 48 26.79 30.38 -17.07
N ILE A 49 25.78 29.90 -16.35
CA ILE A 49 25.79 28.59 -15.68
C ILE A 49 25.35 27.54 -16.70
N GLY A 50 26.29 26.67 -17.08
CA GLY A 50 26.03 25.50 -17.92
C GLY A 50 25.52 24.29 -17.11
N GLU A 51 25.08 23.27 -17.83
CA GLU A 51 24.56 22.01 -17.27
C GLU A 51 25.60 21.29 -16.40
N ASP A 52 26.86 21.20 -16.85
CA ASP A 52 27.96 20.59 -16.09
C ASP A 52 28.18 21.25 -14.72
N TYR A 53 27.96 22.56 -14.62
CA TYR A 53 28.10 23.27 -13.36
C TYR A 53 26.93 22.97 -12.43
N LEU A 54 25.71 22.83 -12.96
CA LEU A 54 24.55 22.42 -12.17
C LEU A 54 24.69 20.98 -11.66
N GLU A 55 25.20 20.06 -12.48
CA GLU A 55 25.50 18.70 -12.05
C GLU A 55 26.53 18.69 -10.89
N CYS A 56 27.56 19.55 -10.98
CA CYS A 56 28.52 19.74 -9.90
C CYS A 56 27.86 20.25 -8.62
N VAL A 57 26.96 21.26 -8.72
CA VAL A 57 26.18 21.78 -7.59
C VAL A 57 25.33 20.66 -6.95
N SER A 58 24.66 19.85 -7.76
CA SER A 58 23.85 18.72 -7.32
C SER A 58 24.66 17.69 -6.54
N LYS A 59 25.88 17.37 -6.97
CA LYS A 59 26.81 16.49 -6.25
C LYS A 59 27.24 17.03 -4.88
N GLN A 60 27.19 18.35 -4.67
CA GLN A 60 27.54 18.97 -3.38
C GLN A 60 26.36 19.10 -2.41
N MET A 61 25.16 18.67 -2.81
CA MET A 61 23.95 18.84 -1.99
C MET A 61 24.06 18.14 -0.62
N GLU A 62 24.63 16.94 -0.55
CA GLU A 62 24.79 16.20 0.71
C GLU A 62 25.80 16.86 1.66
N THR A 63 26.90 17.38 1.09
CA THR A 63 28.00 18.01 1.84
C THR A 63 27.57 19.38 2.38
N LEU A 64 26.97 20.21 1.54
CA LEU A 64 26.65 21.61 1.87
C LEU A 64 25.29 21.77 2.54
N ARG A 65 24.39 20.78 2.39
CA ARG A 65 23.02 20.79 2.93
C ARG A 65 22.30 22.13 2.73
N PRO A 66 22.11 22.60 1.48
CA PRO A 66 21.48 23.89 1.19
C PRO A 66 20.05 24.00 1.72
N PHE A 67 19.37 22.86 1.93
CA PHE A 67 18.03 22.77 2.51
C PHE A 67 18.03 22.28 3.98
N GLY A 68 19.20 22.24 4.63
CA GLY A 68 19.38 21.67 5.96
C GLY A 68 18.95 20.20 5.99
N ASP A 69 18.24 19.81 7.05
CA ASP A 69 17.76 18.43 7.24
C ASP A 69 16.42 18.13 6.54
N ALA A 70 15.83 19.10 5.85
CA ALA A 70 14.51 18.92 5.24
C ALA A 70 14.47 17.74 4.25
N PRO A 71 15.46 17.52 3.35
CA PRO A 71 15.47 16.38 2.45
C PRO A 71 15.44 15.03 3.17
N HIS A 72 16.30 14.83 4.17
CA HIS A 72 16.37 13.59 4.93
C HIS A 72 15.13 13.34 5.78
N LYS A 73 14.62 14.39 6.46
CA LYS A 73 13.39 14.27 7.27
C LYS A 73 12.19 13.93 6.39
N MET A 74 12.07 14.58 5.24
CA MET A 74 11.00 14.31 4.27
C MET A 74 11.11 12.89 3.72
N ALA A 75 12.30 12.44 3.31
CA ALA A 75 12.54 11.08 2.85
C ALA A 75 12.06 10.04 3.86
N ALA A 76 12.51 10.15 5.12
CA ALA A 76 12.14 9.20 6.16
C ALA A 76 10.62 9.21 6.44
N GLN A 77 10.02 10.39 6.56
CA GLN A 77 8.60 10.51 6.93
C GLN A 77 7.66 10.09 5.79
N VAL A 78 7.93 10.57 4.57
CA VAL A 78 7.10 10.28 3.40
C VAL A 78 7.20 8.82 3.04
N THR A 79 8.41 8.23 2.95
CA THR A 79 8.58 6.82 2.64
C THR A 79 7.84 5.94 3.64
N ARG A 80 8.03 6.17 4.94
CA ARG A 80 7.34 5.39 5.98
C ARG A 80 5.81 5.49 5.87
N THR A 81 5.29 6.69 5.64
CA THR A 81 3.84 6.94 5.62
C THR A 81 3.19 6.34 4.37
N PHE A 82 3.79 6.52 3.20
CA PHE A 82 3.25 6.01 1.93
C PHE A 82 3.34 4.49 1.84
N VAL A 83 4.43 3.88 2.32
CA VAL A 83 4.54 2.42 2.42
C VAL A 83 3.41 1.87 3.29
N ALA A 84 3.22 2.44 4.50
CA ALA A 84 2.17 2.00 5.41
C ALA A 84 0.77 2.14 4.81
N ALA A 85 0.45 3.29 4.21
CA ALA A 85 -0.84 3.55 3.59
C ALA A 85 -1.13 2.58 2.42
N ARG A 86 -0.13 2.38 1.55
CA ARG A 86 -0.24 1.45 0.41
C ARG A 86 -0.45 0.02 0.88
N SER A 87 0.35 -0.45 1.83
CA SER A 87 0.22 -1.80 2.39
C SER A 87 -1.15 -2.02 3.05
N PHE A 88 -1.67 -1.02 3.77
CA PHE A 88 -2.98 -1.09 4.39
C PHE A 88 -4.10 -1.31 3.35
N ILE A 89 -4.12 -0.51 2.29
CA ILE A 89 -5.15 -0.57 1.25
C ILE A 89 -5.02 -1.84 0.41
N GLN A 90 -3.79 -2.23 0.06
CA GLN A 90 -3.53 -3.50 -0.61
C GLN A 90 -3.99 -4.68 0.26
N GLY A 91 -3.77 -4.63 1.57
CA GLY A 91 -4.25 -5.63 2.51
C GLY A 91 -5.78 -5.73 2.55
N LEU A 92 -6.48 -4.59 2.59
CA LEU A 92 -7.95 -4.55 2.55
C LEU A 92 -8.50 -5.10 1.24
N SER A 93 -7.96 -4.66 0.11
CA SER A 93 -8.35 -5.15 -1.23
C SER A 93 -8.13 -6.66 -1.35
N SER A 94 -6.98 -7.15 -0.89
CA SER A 94 -6.65 -8.58 -0.90
C SER A 94 -7.60 -9.39 -0.01
N SER A 95 -7.97 -8.85 1.16
CA SER A 95 -8.89 -9.51 2.10
C SER A 95 -10.28 -9.71 1.49
N VAL A 96 -10.80 -8.70 0.78
CA VAL A 96 -12.08 -8.81 0.05
C VAL A 96 -12.01 -9.93 -0.98
N ASN A 97 -10.91 -10.02 -1.73
CA ASN A 97 -10.73 -11.07 -2.73
C ASN A 97 -10.66 -12.47 -2.09
N VAL A 98 -9.95 -12.62 -0.96
CA VAL A 98 -9.87 -13.90 -0.23
C VAL A 98 -11.25 -14.35 0.25
N VAL A 99 -12.02 -13.47 0.89
CA VAL A 99 -13.38 -13.79 1.37
C VAL A 99 -14.28 -14.21 0.20
N ARG A 100 -14.20 -13.51 -0.94
CA ARG A 100 -14.95 -13.87 -2.15
C ARG A 100 -14.60 -15.27 -2.66
N ILE A 101 -13.32 -15.61 -2.72
CA ILE A 101 -12.85 -16.93 -3.18
C ILE A 101 -13.28 -18.03 -2.22
N VAL A 102 -13.08 -17.83 -0.91
CA VAL A 102 -13.46 -18.81 0.13
C VAL A 102 -14.97 -19.03 0.12
N GLY A 103 -15.78 -17.98 -0.09
CA GLY A 103 -17.24 -18.09 -0.19
C GLY A 103 -17.75 -18.92 -1.37
N GLN A 104 -16.91 -19.23 -2.36
CA GLN A 104 -17.25 -20.06 -3.51
C GLN A 104 -16.90 -21.54 -3.33
N VAL A 105 -16.23 -21.91 -2.22
CA VAL A 105 -15.85 -23.30 -1.93
C VAL A 105 -17.10 -24.12 -1.62
N LYS A 106 -17.25 -25.25 -2.33
CA LYS A 106 -18.37 -26.18 -2.13
C LYS A 106 -18.08 -27.14 -0.97
N LEU A 107 -19.13 -27.51 -0.25
CA LEU A 107 -19.06 -28.57 0.76
C LEU A 107 -18.75 -29.92 0.09
N ASN A 108 -17.88 -30.71 0.73
CA ASN A 108 -17.63 -32.08 0.31
C ASN A 108 -18.78 -33.01 0.74
N GLN A 109 -18.80 -34.24 0.20
CA GLN A 109 -19.89 -35.20 0.48
C GLN A 109 -19.95 -35.64 1.96
N VAL A 110 -18.81 -35.74 2.64
CA VAL A 110 -18.74 -36.14 4.06
C VAL A 110 -19.42 -35.09 4.93
N CYS A 111 -19.07 -33.83 4.74
CA CYS A 111 -19.66 -32.69 5.43
C CYS A 111 -21.16 -32.57 5.12
N ALA A 112 -21.56 -32.70 3.84
CA ALA A 112 -22.97 -32.68 3.45
C ALA A 112 -23.79 -33.78 4.17
N LYS A 113 -23.24 -34.99 4.28
CA LYS A 113 -23.88 -36.11 5.01
C LYS A 113 -23.98 -35.83 6.51
N ALA A 114 -22.94 -35.26 7.12
CA ALA A 114 -22.95 -34.88 8.54
C ALA A 114 -24.01 -33.80 8.85
N ILE A 115 -24.11 -32.77 8.00
CA ILE A 115 -25.13 -31.72 8.12
C ILE A 115 -26.53 -32.30 7.95
N MET A 116 -26.73 -33.21 6.98
CA MET A 116 -28.01 -33.88 6.78
C MET A 116 -28.42 -34.68 8.02
N LYS A 117 -27.48 -35.43 8.61
CA LYS A 117 -27.72 -36.21 9.83
C LYS A 117 -28.08 -35.30 11.02
N MET A 118 -27.36 -34.21 11.18
CA MET A 118 -27.60 -33.25 12.26
C MET A 118 -28.95 -32.53 12.12
N THR A 119 -29.34 -32.16 10.90
CA THR A 119 -30.49 -31.27 10.67
C THR A 119 -31.81 -32.01 10.44
N TYR A 120 -31.77 -33.17 9.77
CA TYR A 120 -32.99 -33.81 9.26
C TYR A 120 -33.26 -35.21 9.85
N CYS A 121 -32.26 -35.96 10.33
CA CYS A 121 -32.50 -37.35 10.78
C CYS A 121 -33.49 -37.45 11.96
N ALA A 122 -33.53 -36.48 12.88
CA ALA A 122 -34.51 -36.48 13.98
C ALA A 122 -35.97 -36.53 13.46
N ARG A 123 -36.25 -35.91 12.31
CA ARG A 123 -37.57 -35.96 11.66
C ARG A 123 -37.88 -37.34 11.09
N CYS A 124 -36.87 -38.07 10.62
CA CYS A 124 -37.02 -39.44 10.13
C CYS A 124 -37.21 -40.45 11.27
N GLU A 125 -36.64 -40.18 12.44
CA GLU A 125 -36.67 -41.06 13.62
C GLU A 125 -37.79 -40.68 14.61
N THR A 126 -38.91 -40.14 14.14
CA THR A 126 -40.11 -39.74 14.91
C THR A 126 -39.91 -38.69 16.01
N MET A 127 -38.72 -38.09 16.12
CA MET A 127 -38.40 -36.94 16.99
C MET A 127 -38.48 -35.61 16.23
N SER A 128 -39.63 -35.33 15.62
CA SER A 128 -39.80 -34.26 14.63
C SER A 128 -39.50 -32.83 15.11
N SER A 129 -39.52 -32.57 16.42
CA SER A 129 -39.26 -31.27 17.05
C SER A 129 -37.90 -31.16 17.75
N ALA A 130 -37.09 -32.23 17.75
CA ALA A 130 -35.81 -32.21 18.45
C ALA A 130 -34.78 -31.34 17.72
N MET A 131 -34.22 -30.38 18.45
CA MET A 131 -33.12 -29.53 17.96
C MET A 131 -31.76 -30.21 18.22
N PRO A 132 -30.77 -30.05 17.33
CA PRO A 132 -29.43 -30.57 17.58
C PRO A 132 -28.80 -29.90 18.81
N CYS A 133 -28.08 -30.67 19.60
CA CYS A 133 -27.33 -30.14 20.74
C CYS A 133 -26.31 -29.10 20.25
N SER A 134 -26.09 -28.02 21.00
CA SER A 134 -25.16 -26.94 20.62
C SER A 134 -23.76 -27.46 20.27
N ASN A 135 -23.19 -28.32 21.13
CA ASN A 135 -21.87 -28.92 20.89
C ASN A 135 -21.84 -29.85 19.66
N TYR A 136 -22.93 -30.58 19.42
CA TYR A 136 -23.03 -31.43 18.23
C TYR A 136 -23.03 -30.57 16.96
N CYS A 137 -23.78 -29.46 16.96
CA CYS A 137 -23.82 -28.50 15.86
C CYS A 137 -22.45 -27.89 15.57
N ILE A 138 -21.77 -27.39 16.60
CA ILE A 138 -20.44 -26.79 16.45
C ILE A 138 -19.44 -27.81 15.89
N ASN A 139 -19.46 -29.06 16.35
CA ASN A 139 -18.56 -30.11 15.86
C ASN A 139 -18.80 -30.42 14.38
N VAL A 140 -20.06 -30.52 13.94
CA VAL A 140 -20.39 -30.75 12.53
C VAL A 140 -19.98 -29.56 11.64
N MET A 141 -20.17 -28.32 12.10
CA MET A 141 -19.81 -27.12 11.33
C MET A 141 -18.31 -26.86 11.26
N LYS A 142 -17.53 -27.33 12.24
CA LYS A 142 -16.05 -27.25 12.20
C LYS A 142 -15.43 -28.24 11.20
N GLY A 143 -16.15 -29.30 10.84
CA GLY A 143 -15.72 -30.34 9.89
C GLY A 143 -14.94 -31.46 10.56
#